data_AF-A0A820D9H9-F1
#
_entry.id   AF-A0A820D9H9-F1
#
_cell.length_a   1.000
_cell.length_b   1.000
_cell.length_c   1.000
_cell.angle_alpha   90.00
_cell.angle_beta   90.00
_cell.angle_gamma   90.00
#
_symmetry.space_group_name_H-M   'P 1'
#
loop_
_entity.id
_entity.type
_entity.pdbx_description
1 polymer ?
#
loop_
_entity_poly.entity_id
_entity_poly.type
_entity_poly.pdbx_seq_one_letter_code
_entity_poly.pdbx_strand_id
1 'polypeptide(L)'
;YGNPYDLSKDFSTYNWILLSDEYIMNISSSSERKKLHQFFSELGVSDFLFPINNWTYEQFDSLVNIQSISINKRLFTILQENWVITKETELFLKHLKDSIWIPTIHITYSYNEQIDQVEINKICKLNQSNNIYIKTKQIQKLFEQHVTYVDIEIDSNSSFANDLGLIEHITLDDVISILIHWCEKSIFYTSLSHMQNTYNYIYQNMSRNELQDLINTKPIFFVPIDSSVDSKNIIRGRFVSLSEVCWLDSTNLFIKYSSSFKTNSRFIIEPYYTEQKTIFLDTFAISLNPTVEEYINLLVHIASLETTAETVQDAFSIFKVLGKWCEQSNQCIEKQDLQNKLSHKSIFPTRDHRWVCLNDNPLISDNDDIAQLFTQINNIPLIDIPSSDILAFFHLCDIKSLSSSITIEHIIENSSDGTVVKNLLSPLIPYIQLYMKSRSEFSQAYQWTKSINMSSILLNIQFNIVDYLQLIYRMKSNSSICIIQEEKSYYNENQ
;
A
#
# COMPACT_ATOMS: atom_id res chain seq x y z
N TYR A 1 -29.20 -37.38 -49.58
CA TYR A 1 -28.67 -36.06 -49.94
C TYR A 1 -27.62 -35.70 -48.92
N GLY A 2 -26.38 -35.47 -49.36
CA GLY A 2 -25.19 -35.44 -48.52
C GLY A 2 -25.14 -34.24 -47.57
N ASN A 3 -25.80 -34.37 -46.43
CA ASN A 3 -25.59 -33.51 -45.29
C ASN A 3 -24.31 -33.98 -44.54
N PRO A 4 -23.31 -33.12 -44.28
CA PRO A 4 -22.13 -33.51 -43.52
C PRO A 4 -22.43 -33.81 -42.03
N TYR A 5 -23.62 -33.46 -41.55
CA TYR A 5 -24.08 -33.76 -40.19
C TYR A 5 -25.31 -34.69 -40.24
N ASP A 6 -25.17 -35.89 -39.67
CA ASP A 6 -26.22 -36.90 -39.63
C ASP A 6 -27.05 -36.73 -38.36
N LEU A 7 -28.03 -35.82 -38.41
CA LEU A 7 -28.93 -35.52 -37.28
C LEU A 7 -29.71 -36.75 -36.80
N SER A 8 -29.86 -37.79 -37.64
CA SER A 8 -30.51 -39.04 -37.24
C SER A 8 -29.68 -39.87 -36.26
N LYS A 9 -28.35 -39.67 -36.23
CA LYS A 9 -27.45 -40.28 -35.25
C LYS A 9 -27.51 -39.60 -33.89
N ASP A 10 -27.62 -38.28 -33.88
CA ASP A 10 -27.64 -37.50 -32.63
C ASP A 10 -29.06 -37.41 -32.01
N PHE A 11 -30.11 -37.66 -32.80
CA PHE A 11 -31.51 -37.53 -32.40
C PHE A 11 -32.36 -38.75 -32.82
N SER A 12 -32.01 -39.91 -32.29
CA SER A 12 -32.62 -41.22 -32.64
C SER A 12 -34.05 -41.44 -32.13
N THR A 13 -34.55 -40.58 -31.25
CA THR A 13 -35.88 -40.69 -30.62
C THR A 13 -36.99 -39.97 -31.38
N TYR A 14 -36.66 -39.18 -32.40
CA TYR A 14 -37.63 -38.42 -33.19
C TYR A 14 -37.88 -39.08 -34.55
N ASN A 15 -39.16 -39.18 -34.95
CA ASN A 15 -39.53 -39.58 -36.30
C ASN A 15 -39.32 -38.39 -37.25
N TRP A 16 -38.22 -38.41 -37.97
CA TRP A 16 -37.90 -37.44 -39.01
C TRP A 16 -38.77 -37.71 -40.25
N ILE A 17 -39.80 -36.88 -40.47
CA ILE A 17 -40.63 -36.94 -41.69
C ILE A 17 -39.99 -36.00 -42.72
N LEU A 18 -39.53 -36.58 -43.83
CA LEU A 18 -39.09 -35.83 -45.02
C LEU A 18 -40.27 -34.98 -45.51
N LEU A 19 -40.14 -33.65 -45.52
CA LEU A 19 -41.17 -32.78 -46.08
C LEU A 19 -41.18 -32.96 -47.61
N SER A 20 -42.27 -33.51 -48.14
CA SER A 20 -42.50 -33.54 -49.58
C SER A 20 -42.82 -32.15 -50.12
N ASP A 21 -42.59 -31.94 -51.42
CA ASP A 21 -42.86 -30.68 -52.15
C ASP A 21 -44.29 -30.12 -51.94
N GLU A 22 -45.22 -30.97 -51.50
CA GLU A 22 -46.61 -30.65 -51.18
C GLU A 22 -46.75 -29.68 -49.99
N TYR A 23 -45.86 -29.74 -48.99
CA TYR A 23 -45.88 -28.83 -47.84
C TYR A 23 -45.35 -27.43 -48.20
N ILE A 24 -44.35 -27.35 -49.08
CA ILE A 24 -43.73 -26.11 -49.56
C ILE A 24 -44.72 -25.27 -50.38
N MET A 25 -45.67 -25.92 -51.05
CA MET A 25 -46.68 -25.26 -51.88
C MET A 25 -47.68 -24.40 -51.07
N ASN A 26 -47.92 -24.73 -49.79
CA ASN A 26 -48.94 -24.07 -48.96
C ASN A 26 -48.48 -22.76 -48.25
N ILE A 27 -47.23 -22.33 -48.40
CA ILE A 27 -46.73 -21.09 -47.79
C ILE A 27 -46.91 -19.92 -48.77
N SER A 28 -47.76 -18.96 -48.44
CA SER A 28 -48.35 -17.98 -49.37
C SER A 28 -47.37 -16.99 -50.03
N SER A 29 -46.16 -16.78 -49.51
CA SER A 29 -45.21 -15.81 -50.07
C SER A 29 -43.86 -16.45 -50.47
N SER A 30 -43.46 -16.26 -51.73
CA SER A 30 -42.19 -16.80 -52.26
C SER A 30 -40.94 -16.13 -51.66
N SER A 31 -41.12 -14.93 -51.09
CA SER A 31 -40.11 -14.14 -50.38
C SER A 31 -39.73 -14.78 -49.05
N GLU A 32 -40.71 -15.16 -48.22
CA GLU A 32 -40.46 -15.79 -46.92
C GLU A 32 -39.87 -17.19 -47.08
N ARG A 33 -40.29 -17.95 -48.11
CA ARG A 33 -39.71 -19.26 -48.44
C ARG A 33 -38.20 -19.16 -48.68
N LYS A 34 -37.73 -18.16 -49.43
CA LYS A 34 -36.29 -17.98 -49.71
C LYS A 34 -35.49 -17.60 -48.46
N LYS A 35 -36.04 -16.72 -47.61
CA LYS A 35 -35.39 -16.30 -46.36
C LYS A 35 -35.24 -17.45 -45.37
N LEU A 36 -36.29 -18.26 -45.21
CA LEU A 36 -36.25 -19.45 -44.36
C LEU A 36 -35.33 -20.54 -44.92
N HIS A 37 -35.33 -20.77 -46.24
CA HIS A 37 -34.42 -21.76 -46.84
C HIS A 37 -32.96 -21.38 -46.67
N GLN A 38 -32.66 -20.08 -46.76
CA GLN A 38 -31.34 -19.54 -46.47
C GLN A 38 -30.97 -19.70 -44.98
N PHE A 39 -31.88 -19.35 -44.06
CA PHE A 39 -31.74 -19.56 -42.61
C PHE A 39 -31.31 -20.99 -42.24
N PHE A 40 -32.00 -22.01 -42.75
CA PHE A 40 -31.69 -23.41 -42.41
C PHE A 40 -30.45 -23.94 -43.15
N SER A 41 -30.20 -23.47 -44.38
CA SER A 41 -28.98 -23.80 -45.11
C SER A 41 -27.72 -23.28 -44.40
N GLU A 42 -27.78 -22.10 -43.78
CA GLU A 42 -26.67 -21.52 -43.00
C GLU A 42 -26.45 -22.26 -41.65
N LEU A 43 -27.50 -22.89 -41.09
CA LEU A 43 -27.38 -23.83 -39.97
C LEU A 43 -26.73 -25.17 -40.36
N GLY A 44 -26.53 -25.46 -41.64
CA GLY A 44 -26.11 -26.77 -42.15
C GLY A 44 -27.26 -27.78 -42.25
N VAL A 45 -28.51 -27.30 -42.21
CA VAL A 45 -29.72 -28.10 -42.32
C VAL A 45 -30.27 -27.91 -43.73
N SER A 46 -29.86 -28.77 -44.67
CA SER A 46 -30.21 -28.60 -46.09
C SER A 46 -31.69 -28.87 -46.40
N ASP A 47 -32.39 -29.67 -45.57
CA ASP A 47 -33.69 -30.26 -45.95
C ASP A 47 -34.77 -30.24 -44.86
N PHE A 48 -34.76 -29.26 -43.94
CA PHE A 48 -35.90 -29.08 -43.03
C PHE A 48 -36.25 -27.60 -42.86
N LEU A 49 -37.37 -27.21 -43.46
CA LEU A 49 -38.01 -25.91 -43.27
C LEU A 49 -39.17 -26.07 -42.30
N PHE A 50 -39.01 -25.64 -41.06
CA PHE A 50 -40.16 -25.24 -40.25
C PHE A 50 -40.34 -23.73 -40.37
N PRO A 51 -41.53 -23.22 -40.73
CA PRO A 51 -41.80 -21.80 -40.58
C PRO A 51 -41.75 -21.45 -39.09
N ILE A 52 -40.78 -20.62 -38.71
CA ILE A 52 -40.57 -20.11 -37.33
C ILE A 52 -41.87 -19.49 -36.78
N ASN A 53 -42.73 -19.02 -37.67
CA ASN A 53 -44.02 -18.39 -37.36
C ASN A 53 -45.02 -19.34 -36.67
N ASN A 54 -44.78 -20.67 -36.64
CA ASN A 54 -45.70 -21.67 -36.08
C ASN A 54 -45.04 -22.64 -35.08
N TRP A 55 -43.94 -22.25 -34.42
CA TRP A 55 -43.37 -23.10 -33.38
C TRP A 55 -44.35 -23.26 -32.21
N THR A 56 -44.67 -24.51 -31.90
CA THR A 56 -45.33 -24.84 -30.63
C THR A 56 -44.28 -24.88 -29.52
N TYR A 57 -44.70 -24.47 -28.31
CA TYR A 57 -43.91 -24.44 -27.08
C TYR A 57 -42.99 -25.68 -26.91
N GLU A 58 -43.54 -26.87 -27.14
CA GLU A 58 -42.84 -28.15 -26.93
C GLU A 58 -41.71 -28.42 -27.95
N GLN A 59 -41.83 -27.88 -29.16
CA GLN A 59 -40.84 -28.11 -30.24
C GLN A 59 -39.59 -27.26 -30.05
N PHE A 60 -39.75 -26.03 -29.55
CA PHE A 60 -38.61 -25.16 -29.26
C PHE A 60 -37.89 -25.58 -27.98
N ASP A 61 -38.64 -25.89 -26.92
CA ASP A 61 -38.09 -26.34 -25.65
C ASP A 61 -37.29 -27.65 -25.82
N SER A 62 -37.75 -28.54 -26.71
CA SER A 62 -36.98 -29.74 -27.11
C SER A 62 -35.67 -29.41 -27.84
N LEU A 63 -35.66 -28.47 -28.78
CA LEU A 63 -34.44 -28.05 -29.49
C LEU A 63 -33.44 -27.37 -28.54
N VAL A 64 -33.90 -26.45 -27.70
CA VAL A 64 -33.05 -25.71 -26.77
C VAL A 64 -32.42 -26.63 -25.71
N ASN A 65 -33.21 -27.53 -25.12
CA ASN A 65 -32.75 -28.37 -24.01
C ASN A 65 -31.86 -29.55 -24.45
N ILE A 66 -31.78 -29.85 -25.75
CA ILE A 66 -31.09 -31.03 -26.27
C ILE A 66 -29.73 -30.66 -26.95
N GLN A 67 -29.40 -29.38 -27.12
CA GLN A 67 -28.37 -28.98 -28.08
C GLN A 67 -27.00 -28.60 -27.50
N SER A 68 -25.96 -29.01 -28.24
CA SER A 68 -24.57 -28.63 -27.98
C SER A 68 -24.36 -27.11 -28.10
N ILE A 69 -23.32 -26.61 -27.43
CA ILE A 69 -22.97 -25.18 -27.42
C ILE A 69 -22.78 -24.63 -28.84
N SER A 70 -22.26 -25.43 -29.78
CA SER A 70 -22.03 -25.01 -31.17
C SER A 70 -23.33 -24.73 -31.93
N ILE A 71 -24.40 -25.48 -31.67
CA ILE A 71 -25.69 -25.28 -32.33
C ILE A 71 -26.34 -24.00 -31.80
N ASN A 72 -26.35 -23.83 -30.48
CA ASN A 72 -26.88 -22.62 -29.85
C ASN A 72 -26.13 -21.34 -30.27
N LYS A 73 -24.82 -21.43 -30.57
CA LYS A 73 -24.07 -20.31 -31.16
C LYS A 73 -24.62 -19.91 -32.51
N ARG A 74 -24.86 -20.87 -33.41
CA ARG A 74 -25.43 -20.58 -34.72
C ARG A 74 -26.86 -20.05 -34.61
N LEU A 75 -27.67 -20.65 -33.75
CA LEU A 75 -29.05 -20.20 -33.50
C LEU A 75 -29.08 -18.72 -33.10
N PHE A 76 -28.21 -18.33 -32.15
CA PHE A 76 -28.11 -16.95 -31.71
C PHE A 76 -27.69 -15.99 -32.83
N THR A 77 -26.65 -16.33 -33.62
CA THR A 77 -26.19 -15.49 -34.74
C THR A 77 -27.31 -15.22 -35.73
N ILE A 78 -28.08 -16.24 -36.08
CA ILE A 78 -29.13 -16.07 -37.08
C ILE A 78 -30.34 -15.33 -36.51
N LEU A 79 -30.68 -15.56 -35.24
CA LEU A 79 -31.70 -14.76 -34.55
C LEU A 79 -31.29 -13.28 -34.52
N GLN A 80 -30.03 -12.97 -34.21
CA GLN A 80 -29.50 -11.61 -34.25
C GLN A 80 -29.66 -10.95 -35.62
N GLU A 81 -29.32 -11.65 -36.71
CA GLU A 81 -29.40 -11.11 -38.08
C GLU A 81 -30.83 -10.87 -38.58
N ASN A 82 -31.79 -11.66 -38.09
CA ASN A 82 -33.17 -11.67 -38.61
C ASN A 82 -34.20 -11.12 -37.60
N TRP A 83 -33.76 -10.56 -36.48
CA TRP A 83 -34.66 -10.14 -35.40
C TRP A 83 -35.52 -8.93 -35.78
N VAL A 84 -36.83 -9.11 -35.73
CA VAL A 84 -37.82 -8.04 -35.91
C VAL A 84 -38.94 -8.22 -34.90
N ILE A 85 -39.17 -7.21 -34.05
CA ILE A 85 -40.23 -7.26 -33.05
C ILE A 85 -41.60 -7.14 -33.73
N THR A 86 -42.44 -8.16 -33.57
CA THR A 86 -43.88 -8.18 -33.83
C THR A 86 -44.65 -8.61 -32.58
N LYS A 87 -45.98 -8.43 -32.53
CA LYS A 87 -46.80 -8.87 -31.37
C LYS A 87 -46.64 -10.36 -31.05
N GLU A 88 -46.38 -11.21 -32.04
CA GLU A 88 -46.15 -12.64 -31.85
C GLU A 88 -44.76 -12.94 -31.26
N THR A 89 -43.79 -12.06 -31.50
CA THR A 89 -42.43 -12.21 -30.95
C THR A 89 -42.29 -11.85 -29.48
N GLU A 90 -43.25 -11.17 -28.85
CA GLU A 90 -43.16 -10.85 -27.40
C GLU A 90 -43.24 -12.10 -26.51
N LEU A 91 -44.16 -13.02 -26.83
CA LEU A 91 -44.27 -14.31 -26.14
C LEU A 91 -43.03 -15.18 -26.38
N PHE A 92 -42.53 -15.16 -27.62
CA PHE A 92 -41.30 -15.86 -27.99
C PHE A 92 -40.07 -15.30 -27.27
N LEU A 93 -39.94 -13.97 -27.20
CA LEU A 93 -38.86 -13.29 -26.48
C LEU A 93 -38.89 -13.61 -24.99
N LYS A 94 -40.08 -13.62 -24.36
CA LYS A 94 -40.21 -14.02 -22.97
C LYS A 94 -39.69 -15.44 -22.74
N HIS A 95 -40.04 -16.37 -23.63
CA HIS A 95 -39.53 -17.73 -23.56
C HIS A 95 -38.00 -17.78 -23.73
N LEU A 96 -37.44 -17.03 -24.69
CA LEU A 96 -35.99 -16.97 -24.87
C LEU A 96 -35.26 -16.46 -23.63
N LYS A 97 -35.86 -15.55 -22.85
CA LYS A 97 -35.27 -15.06 -21.60
C LYS A 97 -35.27 -16.13 -20.50
N ASP A 98 -36.33 -16.91 -20.44
CA ASP A 98 -36.53 -17.92 -19.39
C ASP A 98 -35.76 -19.24 -19.68
N SER A 99 -35.39 -19.48 -20.94
CA SER A 99 -34.67 -20.70 -21.37
C SER A 99 -33.15 -20.64 -21.17
N ILE A 100 -32.53 -21.81 -20.92
CA ILE A 100 -31.07 -21.97 -20.79
C ILE A 100 -30.48 -22.31 -22.17
N TRP A 101 -30.17 -21.29 -22.97
CA TRP A 101 -29.75 -21.50 -24.36
C TRP A 101 -28.65 -20.57 -24.85
N ILE A 102 -28.37 -19.48 -24.12
CA ILE A 102 -27.41 -18.48 -24.57
C ILE A 102 -25.99 -19.01 -24.31
N PRO A 103 -25.15 -19.15 -25.34
CA PRO A 103 -23.77 -19.57 -25.17
C PRO A 103 -22.98 -18.51 -24.41
N THR A 104 -22.38 -18.91 -23.31
CA THR A 104 -21.61 -18.03 -22.44
C THR A 104 -20.22 -18.59 -22.14
N ILE A 105 -19.29 -17.67 -21.86
CA ILE A 105 -17.98 -17.96 -21.30
C ILE A 105 -17.94 -17.41 -19.88
N HIS A 106 -17.46 -18.25 -18.97
CA HIS A 106 -17.03 -17.86 -17.65
C HIS A 106 -15.61 -18.36 -17.42
N ILE A 107 -14.76 -17.57 -16.76
CA ILE A 107 -13.39 -18.00 -16.40
C ILE A 107 -13.32 -18.21 -14.90
N THR A 108 -12.79 -19.37 -14.51
CA THR A 108 -12.49 -19.70 -13.12
C THR A 108 -11.00 -19.77 -12.91
N TYR A 109 -10.56 -19.30 -11.73
CA TYR A 109 -9.17 -19.33 -11.32
C TYR A 109 -8.96 -20.42 -10.26
N SER A 110 -7.92 -21.22 -10.44
CA SER A 110 -7.42 -22.15 -9.42
C SER A 110 -5.94 -21.90 -9.18
N TYR A 111 -5.49 -22.02 -7.94
CA TYR A 111 -4.08 -21.91 -7.62
C TYR A 111 -3.45 -23.30 -7.59
N ASN A 112 -2.39 -23.48 -8.37
CA ASN A 112 -1.63 -24.72 -8.37
C ASN A 112 -0.40 -24.56 -7.47
N GLU A 113 -0.48 -25.15 -6.26
CA GLU A 113 0.57 -25.08 -5.24
C GLU A 113 1.90 -25.70 -5.69
N GLN A 114 1.90 -26.61 -6.67
CA GLN A 114 3.12 -27.30 -7.10
C GLN A 114 3.98 -26.44 -8.03
N ILE A 115 3.35 -25.59 -8.84
CA ILE A 115 4.01 -24.73 -9.82
C ILE A 115 4.00 -23.26 -9.41
N ASP A 116 3.39 -22.92 -8.26
CA ASP A 116 3.22 -21.56 -7.75
C ASP A 116 2.61 -20.62 -8.79
N GLN A 117 1.57 -21.11 -9.48
CA GLN A 117 0.93 -20.40 -10.60
C GLN A 117 -0.59 -20.48 -10.53
N VAL A 118 -1.24 -19.43 -11.02
CA VAL A 118 -2.69 -19.38 -11.18
C VAL A 118 -3.07 -20.03 -12.51
N GLU A 119 -3.83 -21.11 -12.44
CA GLU A 119 -4.43 -21.76 -13.59
C GLU A 119 -5.75 -21.08 -13.97
N ILE A 120 -5.94 -20.92 -15.28
CA ILE A 120 -7.09 -20.23 -15.86
C ILE A 120 -7.93 -21.26 -16.61
N ASN A 121 -9.11 -21.56 -16.07
CA ASN A 121 -10.03 -22.51 -16.69
C ASN A 121 -11.17 -21.76 -17.35
N LYS A 122 -11.27 -21.89 -18.68
CA LYS A 122 -12.37 -21.33 -19.47
C LYS A 122 -13.51 -22.35 -19.54
N ILE A 123 -14.66 -21.97 -19.01
CA ILE A 123 -15.88 -22.80 -18.99
C ILE A 123 -16.87 -22.20 -19.98
N CYS A 124 -17.20 -22.96 -21.01
CA CYS A 124 -18.30 -22.62 -21.93
C CYS A 124 -19.56 -23.35 -21.47
N LYS A 125 -20.67 -22.62 -21.29
CA LYS A 125 -21.96 -23.19 -20.87
C LYS A 125 -23.13 -22.41 -21.47
N LEU A 126 -24.30 -23.03 -21.49
CA LEU A 126 -25.56 -22.37 -21.83
C LEU A 126 -26.15 -21.77 -20.56
N ASN A 127 -26.59 -20.51 -20.62
CA ASN A 127 -27.26 -19.81 -19.52
C ASN A 127 -28.56 -19.13 -19.99
N GLN A 128 -29.39 -18.71 -19.04
CA GLN A 128 -30.49 -17.76 -19.25
C GLN A 128 -29.96 -16.35 -19.50
N SER A 129 -30.77 -15.47 -20.07
CA SER A 129 -30.35 -14.10 -20.45
C SER A 129 -29.93 -13.21 -19.29
N ASN A 130 -30.28 -13.57 -18.05
CA ASN A 130 -30.00 -12.76 -16.87
C ASN A 130 -28.50 -12.67 -16.56
N ASN A 131 -28.03 -11.45 -16.27
CA ASN A 131 -26.66 -11.13 -15.86
C ASN A 131 -25.57 -11.59 -16.86
N ILE A 132 -25.90 -11.63 -18.15
CA ILE A 132 -24.93 -11.90 -19.22
C ILE A 132 -24.49 -10.57 -19.85
N TYR A 133 -23.17 -10.39 -19.93
CA TYR A 133 -22.55 -9.18 -20.46
C TYR A 133 -22.09 -9.37 -21.90
N ILE A 134 -22.26 -8.32 -22.70
CA ILE A 134 -21.66 -8.24 -24.02
C ILE A 134 -20.15 -8.01 -23.86
N LYS A 135 -19.34 -8.71 -24.65
CA LYS A 135 -17.88 -8.64 -24.54
C LYS A 135 -17.32 -7.39 -25.23
N THR A 136 -17.51 -6.23 -24.62
CA THR A 136 -16.95 -4.95 -25.09
C THR A 136 -15.65 -4.60 -24.38
N LYS A 137 -14.79 -3.80 -25.02
CA LYS A 137 -13.53 -3.34 -24.39
C LYS A 137 -13.76 -2.58 -23.09
N GLN A 138 -14.86 -1.85 -22.96
CA GLN A 138 -15.20 -1.10 -21.75
C GLN A 138 -15.56 -2.05 -20.60
N ILE A 139 -16.44 -3.03 -20.86
CA ILE A 139 -16.83 -4.03 -19.86
C ILE A 139 -15.62 -4.86 -19.44
N GLN A 140 -14.80 -5.30 -20.39
CA GLN A 140 -13.59 -6.07 -20.10
C GLN A 140 -12.56 -5.29 -19.27
N LYS A 141 -12.47 -3.97 -19.43
CA LYS A 141 -11.58 -3.15 -18.59
C LYS A 141 -12.02 -3.07 -17.13
N LEU A 142 -13.33 -3.12 -16.88
CA LEU A 142 -13.94 -2.93 -15.56
C LEU A 142 -14.24 -4.22 -14.81
N PHE A 143 -14.54 -5.30 -15.53
CA PHE A 143 -14.91 -6.58 -14.93
C PHE A 143 -13.97 -7.72 -15.30
N GLU A 144 -13.00 -7.49 -16.19
CA GLU A 144 -12.02 -8.49 -16.66
C GLU A 144 -12.69 -9.84 -16.96
N GLN A 145 -12.49 -10.87 -16.14
CA GLN A 145 -13.15 -12.17 -16.28
C GLN A 145 -14.10 -12.52 -15.12
N HIS A 146 -14.47 -11.54 -14.32
CA HIS A 146 -15.30 -11.71 -13.12
C HIS A 146 -16.80 -11.66 -13.38
N VAL A 147 -17.21 -11.58 -14.64
CA VAL A 147 -18.60 -11.64 -15.08
C VAL A 147 -18.76 -12.68 -16.19
N THR A 148 -20.01 -13.05 -16.45
CA THR A 148 -20.35 -13.99 -17.51
C THR A 148 -20.52 -13.25 -18.83
N TYR A 149 -19.75 -13.63 -19.86
CA TYR A 149 -19.83 -13.02 -21.19
C TYR A 149 -20.59 -13.90 -22.16
N VAL A 150 -21.27 -13.30 -23.14
CA VAL A 150 -21.73 -14.02 -24.33
C VAL A 150 -20.53 -14.56 -25.13
N ASP A 151 -20.60 -15.81 -25.59
CA ASP A 151 -19.56 -16.48 -26.39
C ASP A 151 -19.79 -16.33 -27.91
N ILE A 152 -20.25 -15.16 -28.32
CA ILE A 152 -20.68 -14.83 -29.69
C ILE A 152 -20.37 -13.36 -29.96
N GLU A 153 -19.98 -13.05 -31.19
CA GLU A 153 -19.82 -11.67 -31.65
C GLU A 153 -21.20 -11.04 -31.87
N ILE A 154 -21.46 -9.95 -31.15
CA ILE A 154 -22.72 -9.21 -31.24
C ILE A 154 -22.49 -7.97 -32.09
N ASP A 155 -23.37 -7.75 -33.06
CA ASP A 155 -23.35 -6.56 -33.91
C ASP A 155 -23.59 -5.29 -33.11
N SER A 156 -22.97 -4.20 -33.56
CA SER A 156 -23.14 -2.88 -32.95
C SER A 156 -24.62 -2.48 -33.00
N ASN A 157 -25.27 -2.25 -31.85
CA ASN A 157 -26.70 -1.93 -31.71
C ASN A 157 -27.67 -3.08 -32.11
N SER A 158 -27.30 -4.34 -31.86
CA SER A 158 -28.24 -5.46 -32.03
C SER A 158 -29.53 -5.24 -31.23
N SER A 159 -30.65 -5.06 -31.92
CA SER A 159 -31.98 -4.99 -31.30
C SER A 159 -32.30 -6.27 -30.52
N PHE A 160 -31.87 -7.42 -31.05
CA PHE A 160 -32.04 -8.72 -30.40
C PHE A 160 -31.33 -8.81 -29.06
N ALA A 161 -30.06 -8.40 -28.99
CA ALA A 161 -29.30 -8.44 -27.75
C ALA A 161 -29.93 -7.56 -26.65
N ASN A 162 -30.38 -6.37 -27.05
CA ASN A 162 -31.09 -5.45 -26.16
C ASN A 162 -32.44 -6.01 -25.70
N ASP A 163 -33.22 -6.59 -26.63
CA ASP A 163 -34.50 -7.20 -26.32
C ASP A 163 -34.37 -8.40 -25.40
N LEU A 164 -33.33 -9.23 -25.57
CA LEU A 164 -32.98 -10.33 -24.65
C LEU A 164 -32.59 -9.83 -23.26
N GLY A 165 -32.17 -8.57 -23.12
CA GLY A 165 -31.69 -8.00 -21.86
C GLY A 165 -30.22 -8.31 -21.59
N LEU A 166 -29.42 -8.50 -22.63
CA LEU A 166 -27.96 -8.60 -22.49
C LEU A 166 -27.39 -7.24 -22.08
N ILE A 167 -26.41 -7.24 -21.19
CA ILE A 167 -25.87 -6.00 -20.61
C ILE A 167 -24.79 -5.44 -21.53
N GLU A 168 -25.14 -4.36 -22.24
CA GLU A 168 -24.21 -3.60 -23.11
C GLU A 168 -23.55 -2.42 -22.38
N HIS A 169 -24.27 -1.80 -21.45
CA HIS A 169 -23.83 -0.62 -20.71
C HIS A 169 -23.76 -0.91 -19.22
N ILE A 170 -22.68 -0.46 -18.58
CA ILE A 170 -22.44 -0.62 -17.14
C ILE A 170 -22.80 0.69 -16.44
N THR A 171 -23.59 0.59 -15.38
CA THR A 171 -23.85 1.69 -14.45
C THR A 171 -22.87 1.65 -13.28
N LEU A 172 -22.74 2.76 -12.54
CA LEU A 172 -21.91 2.80 -11.33
C LEU A 172 -22.38 1.78 -10.28
N ASP A 173 -23.69 1.59 -10.13
CA ASP A 173 -24.27 0.65 -9.17
C ASP A 173 -23.92 -0.81 -9.49
N ASP A 174 -23.82 -1.16 -10.78
CA ASP A 174 -23.37 -2.49 -11.21
C ASP A 174 -21.92 -2.74 -10.77
N VAL A 175 -21.05 -1.74 -10.96
CA VAL A 175 -19.63 -1.83 -10.55
C VAL A 175 -19.50 -1.97 -9.04
N ILE A 176 -20.23 -1.16 -8.27
CA ILE A 176 -20.21 -1.23 -6.81
C ILE A 176 -20.71 -2.59 -6.33
N SER A 177 -21.84 -3.07 -6.88
CA SER A 177 -22.45 -4.34 -6.47
C SER A 177 -21.49 -5.51 -6.70
N ILE A 178 -20.81 -5.53 -7.86
CA ILE A 178 -19.82 -6.55 -8.19
C ILE A 178 -18.56 -6.41 -7.34
N LEU A 179 -18.06 -5.19 -7.10
CA LEU A 179 -16.91 -4.95 -6.23
C LEU A 179 -17.19 -5.42 -4.80
N ILE A 180 -18.36 -5.14 -4.25
CA ILE A 180 -18.77 -5.62 -2.93
C ILE A 180 -18.75 -7.16 -2.90
N HIS A 181 -19.25 -7.80 -3.95
CA HIS A 181 -19.18 -9.26 -4.06
C HIS A 181 -17.73 -9.79 -4.15
N TRP A 182 -16.81 -9.05 -4.76
CA TRP A 182 -15.38 -9.42 -4.73
C TRP A 182 -14.79 -9.30 -3.32
N CYS A 183 -15.19 -8.28 -2.56
CA CYS A 183 -14.74 -8.05 -1.19
C CYS A 183 -15.17 -9.17 -0.22
N GLU A 184 -16.24 -9.92 -0.52
CA GLU A 184 -16.70 -11.06 0.28
C GLU A 184 -15.79 -12.30 0.12
N LYS A 185 -14.95 -12.33 -0.91
CA LYS A 185 -14.05 -13.47 -1.17
C LYS A 185 -12.82 -13.37 -0.26
N SER A 186 -12.45 -14.49 0.36
CA SER A 186 -11.22 -14.58 1.16
C SER A 186 -9.96 -14.35 0.32
N ILE A 187 -9.98 -14.85 -0.92
CA ILE A 187 -8.92 -14.70 -1.91
C ILE A 187 -9.56 -14.26 -3.22
N PHE A 188 -8.99 -13.22 -3.82
CA PHE A 188 -9.38 -12.70 -5.11
C PHE A 188 -8.22 -12.78 -6.10
N TYR A 189 -8.51 -13.19 -7.32
CA TYR A 189 -7.54 -13.34 -8.40
C TYR A 189 -7.85 -12.29 -9.44
N THR A 190 -6.89 -11.44 -9.81
CA THR A 190 -7.10 -10.34 -10.76
C THR A 190 -5.76 -9.84 -11.30
N SER A 191 -5.75 -9.06 -12.37
CA SER A 191 -4.56 -8.24 -12.70
C SER A 191 -4.53 -6.93 -11.91
N LEU A 192 -3.34 -6.33 -11.73
CA LEU A 192 -3.22 -4.98 -11.18
C LEU A 192 -3.88 -3.93 -12.07
N SER A 193 -3.72 -4.06 -13.39
CA SER A 193 -4.32 -3.13 -14.36
C SER A 193 -5.84 -3.10 -14.23
N HIS A 194 -6.48 -4.25 -14.00
CA HIS A 194 -7.92 -4.32 -13.75
C HIS A 194 -8.34 -3.55 -12.49
N MET A 195 -7.63 -3.72 -11.36
CA MET A 195 -7.93 -2.96 -10.14
C MET A 195 -7.70 -1.46 -10.33
N GLN A 196 -6.62 -1.07 -11.01
CA GLN A 196 -6.34 0.33 -11.34
C GLN A 196 -7.48 0.94 -12.17
N ASN A 197 -7.96 0.23 -13.20
CA ASN A 197 -9.11 0.66 -14.00
C ASN A 197 -10.38 0.81 -13.16
N THR A 198 -10.64 -0.13 -12.25
CA THR A 198 -11.79 -0.12 -11.35
C THR A 198 -11.76 1.11 -10.43
N TYR A 199 -10.63 1.39 -9.78
CA TYR A 199 -10.49 2.57 -8.92
C TYR A 199 -10.60 3.88 -9.70
N ASN A 200 -10.03 3.95 -10.91
CA ASN A 200 -10.17 5.12 -11.78
C ASN A 200 -11.64 5.36 -12.16
N TYR A 201 -12.37 4.30 -12.48
CA TYR A 201 -13.79 4.41 -12.84
C TYR A 201 -14.63 4.89 -11.66
N ILE A 202 -14.44 4.30 -10.47
CA ILE A 202 -15.15 4.73 -9.26
C ILE A 202 -14.82 6.19 -8.95
N TYR A 203 -13.53 6.56 -8.99
CA TYR A 203 -13.10 7.94 -8.76
C TYR A 203 -13.73 8.95 -9.72
N GLN A 204 -13.88 8.60 -11.01
CA GLN A 204 -14.41 9.50 -12.03
C GLN A 204 -15.94 9.64 -12.00
N ASN A 205 -16.67 8.63 -11.52
CA ASN A 205 -18.13 8.55 -11.65
C ASN A 205 -18.89 8.65 -10.33
N MET A 206 -18.23 8.46 -9.18
CA MET A 206 -18.87 8.49 -7.85
C MET A 206 -18.74 9.87 -7.19
N SER A 207 -19.77 10.28 -6.44
CA SER A 207 -19.67 11.51 -5.64
C SER A 207 -18.73 11.33 -4.44
N ARG A 208 -18.18 12.44 -3.92
CA ARG A 208 -17.23 12.38 -2.79
C ARG A 208 -17.84 11.74 -1.53
N ASN A 209 -19.11 11.99 -1.25
CA ASN A 209 -19.78 11.50 -0.05
C ASN A 209 -20.03 10.00 -0.15
N GLU A 210 -20.57 9.52 -1.27
CA GLU A 210 -20.80 8.09 -1.51
C GLU A 210 -19.49 7.31 -1.48
N LEU A 211 -18.41 7.90 -2.03
CA LEU A 211 -17.09 7.30 -2.01
C LEU A 211 -16.53 7.17 -0.60
N GLN A 212 -16.66 8.21 0.22
CA GLN A 212 -16.25 8.16 1.63
C GLN A 212 -17.06 7.12 2.41
N ASP A 213 -18.37 7.04 2.19
CA ASP A 213 -19.23 6.04 2.82
C ASP A 213 -18.83 4.62 2.40
N LEU A 214 -18.55 4.39 1.12
CA LEU A 214 -18.10 3.09 0.62
C LEU A 214 -16.76 2.67 1.25
N ILE A 215 -15.78 3.57 1.26
CA ILE A 215 -14.44 3.33 1.82
C ILE A 215 -14.50 3.01 3.32
N ASN A 216 -15.35 3.73 4.07
CA ASN A 216 -15.46 3.56 5.51
C ASN A 216 -16.26 2.32 5.91
N THR A 217 -17.11 1.79 5.02
CA THR A 217 -18.01 0.67 5.32
C THR A 217 -17.58 -0.68 4.72
N LYS A 218 -16.75 -0.67 3.66
CA LYS A 218 -16.37 -1.88 2.92
C LYS A 218 -14.85 -1.98 2.74
N PRO A 219 -14.28 -3.20 2.74
CA PRO A 219 -12.84 -3.41 2.57
C PRO A 219 -12.44 -3.32 1.09
N ILE A 220 -12.53 -2.15 0.46
CA ILE A 220 -12.41 -2.04 -1.00
C ILE A 220 -10.97 -2.05 -1.53
N PHE A 221 -9.94 -2.04 -0.66
CA PHE A 221 -8.55 -1.97 -1.10
C PHE A 221 -7.99 -3.37 -1.35
N PHE A 222 -7.76 -3.69 -2.61
CA PHE A 222 -7.06 -4.91 -3.02
C PHE A 222 -5.56 -4.82 -2.72
N VAL A 223 -5.03 -5.86 -2.07
CA VAL A 223 -3.60 -6.02 -1.78
C VAL A 223 -3.13 -7.39 -2.25
N PRO A 224 -2.05 -7.47 -3.06
CA PRO A 224 -1.43 -8.73 -3.46
C PRO A 224 -0.86 -9.50 -2.25
N ILE A 225 -0.96 -10.82 -2.26
CA ILE A 225 -0.36 -11.70 -1.25
C ILE A 225 1.07 -12.08 -1.64
N ASP A 226 1.31 -12.29 -2.93
CA ASP A 226 2.58 -12.81 -3.43
C ASP A 226 3.54 -11.67 -3.84
N SER A 227 4.83 -11.85 -3.53
CA SER A 227 5.85 -10.80 -3.68
C SER A 227 6.30 -10.55 -5.13
N SER A 228 6.11 -11.51 -6.04
CA SER A 228 6.49 -11.37 -7.45
C SER A 228 5.32 -10.85 -8.27
N VAL A 229 5.20 -9.53 -8.36
CA VAL A 229 4.08 -8.89 -9.07
C VAL A 229 4.53 -8.39 -10.44
N ASP A 230 4.24 -9.19 -11.48
CA ASP A 230 4.24 -8.69 -12.85
C ASP A 230 2.87 -8.07 -13.16
N SER A 231 2.87 -6.83 -13.64
CA SER A 231 1.64 -6.02 -13.85
C SER A 231 0.64 -6.61 -14.86
N LYS A 232 1.08 -7.56 -15.70
CA LYS A 232 0.25 -8.24 -16.72
C LYS A 232 -0.27 -9.60 -16.29
N ASN A 233 0.26 -10.17 -15.20
CA ASN A 233 -0.13 -11.50 -14.77
C ASN A 233 -1.30 -11.40 -13.78
N ILE A 234 -2.10 -12.47 -13.75
CA ILE A 234 -3.12 -12.63 -12.72
C ILE A 234 -2.39 -12.90 -11.42
N ILE A 235 -2.71 -12.09 -10.42
CA ILE A 235 -2.15 -12.17 -9.08
C ILE A 235 -3.21 -12.55 -8.08
N ARG A 236 -2.77 -13.23 -7.03
CA ARG A 236 -3.58 -13.57 -5.88
C ARG A 236 -3.49 -12.45 -4.85
N GLY A 237 -4.63 -12.01 -4.34
CA GLY A 237 -4.69 -10.98 -3.31
C GLY A 237 -5.94 -11.07 -2.47
N ARG A 238 -6.11 -10.09 -1.59
CA ARG A 238 -7.28 -9.95 -0.73
C ARG A 238 -7.70 -8.50 -0.61
N PHE A 239 -8.95 -8.31 -0.24
CA PHE A 239 -9.55 -7.02 0.00
C PHE A 239 -9.41 -6.64 1.48
N VAL A 240 -9.03 -5.38 1.74
CA VAL A 240 -8.73 -4.87 3.08
C VAL A 240 -9.37 -3.50 3.31
N SER A 241 -9.59 -3.17 4.59
CA SER A 241 -10.19 -1.90 5.01
C SER A 241 -9.20 -0.73 4.97
N LEU A 242 -9.72 0.50 5.03
CA LEU A 242 -8.90 1.72 5.11
C LEU A 242 -7.91 1.68 6.28
N SER A 243 -8.32 1.16 7.44
CA SER A 243 -7.47 1.04 8.63
C SER A 243 -6.31 0.05 8.47
N GLU A 244 -6.39 -0.86 7.49
CA GLU A 244 -5.36 -1.87 7.24
C GLU A 244 -4.31 -1.41 6.23
N VAL A 245 -4.44 -0.23 5.61
CA VAL A 245 -3.53 0.23 4.56
C VAL A 245 -2.82 1.53 4.91
N CYS A 246 -1.59 1.65 4.41
CA CYS A 246 -0.87 2.92 4.30
C CYS A 246 -0.18 2.98 2.95
N TRP A 247 0.14 4.20 2.51
CA TRP A 247 0.81 4.39 1.23
C TRP A 247 2.22 3.78 1.25
N LEU A 248 3.09 4.23 2.16
CA LEU A 248 4.45 3.73 2.30
C LEU A 248 4.88 3.66 3.78
N ASP A 249 5.99 2.98 4.06
CA ASP A 249 6.73 3.08 5.32
C ASP A 249 8.15 3.56 5.03
N SER A 250 8.46 4.81 5.39
CA SER A 250 9.79 5.38 5.17
C SER A 250 10.92 4.69 5.94
N THR A 251 10.60 3.89 6.95
CA THR A 251 11.59 3.13 7.74
C THR A 251 11.84 1.71 7.19
N ASN A 252 10.91 1.15 6.43
CA ASN A 252 10.84 -0.27 6.04
C ASN A 252 10.89 -1.27 7.22
N LEU A 253 10.72 -0.80 8.46
CA LEU A 253 10.86 -1.63 9.65
C LEU A 253 9.63 -2.51 9.88
N PHE A 254 8.45 -2.09 9.44
CA PHE A 254 7.26 -2.96 9.51
C PHE A 254 7.41 -4.22 8.64
N ILE A 255 8.05 -4.09 7.47
CA ILE A 255 8.40 -5.23 6.63
C ILE A 255 9.47 -6.08 7.32
N LYS A 256 10.55 -5.45 7.80
CA LYS A 256 11.67 -6.13 8.48
C LYS A 256 11.21 -6.98 9.66
N TYR A 257 10.32 -6.46 10.48
CA TYR A 257 9.83 -7.13 11.69
C TYR A 257 8.53 -7.91 11.50
N SER A 258 7.99 -8.01 10.28
CA SER A 258 6.69 -8.64 9.97
C SER A 258 6.50 -10.06 10.52
N SER A 259 7.58 -10.84 10.67
CA SER A 259 7.54 -12.20 11.21
C SER A 259 7.27 -12.24 12.72
N SER A 260 7.79 -11.26 13.47
CA SER A 260 7.73 -11.16 14.93
C SER A 260 6.71 -10.13 15.43
N PHE A 261 6.37 -9.14 14.60
CA PHE A 261 5.45 -8.04 14.88
C PHE A 261 4.21 -8.15 13.96
N LYS A 262 3.23 -8.95 14.39
CA LYS A 262 2.00 -9.19 13.63
C LYS A 262 0.87 -8.21 13.97
N THR A 263 0.96 -7.53 15.10
CA THR A 263 -0.06 -6.59 15.56
C THR A 263 0.15 -5.25 14.89
N ASN A 264 -0.89 -4.72 14.25
CA ASN A 264 -0.93 -3.36 13.68
C ASN A 264 0.02 -3.09 12.49
N SER A 265 0.47 -4.13 11.77
CA SER A 265 1.16 -3.93 10.50
C SER A 265 0.15 -3.67 9.38
N ARG A 266 0.17 -2.43 8.87
CA ARG A 266 -0.62 -2.08 7.67
C ARG A 266 0.06 -2.60 6.42
N PHE A 267 -0.75 -2.86 5.41
CA PHE A 267 -0.28 -3.19 4.06
C PHE A 267 0.20 -1.93 3.36
N ILE A 268 1.40 -2.03 2.79
CA ILE A 268 2.04 -0.98 2.00
C ILE A 268 1.59 -1.15 0.56
N ILE A 269 0.98 -0.12 -0.01
CA ILE A 269 0.33 -0.19 -1.33
C ILE A 269 1.05 0.61 -2.42
N GLU A 270 2.00 1.48 -2.06
CA GLU A 270 2.78 2.29 -3.01
C GLU A 270 3.43 1.47 -4.15
N PRO A 271 3.97 0.26 -3.92
CA PRO A 271 4.58 -0.54 -4.99
C PRO A 271 3.60 -0.97 -6.09
N TYR A 272 2.29 -1.00 -5.81
CA TYR A 272 1.28 -1.54 -6.72
C TYR A 272 0.48 -0.45 -7.44
N TYR A 273 0.40 0.75 -6.85
CA TYR A 273 -0.49 1.81 -7.29
C TYR A 273 0.21 3.15 -7.52
N THR A 274 1.52 3.15 -7.78
CA THR A 274 2.35 4.36 -7.92
C THR A 274 1.75 5.45 -8.82
N GLU A 275 1.14 5.06 -9.96
CA GLU A 275 0.51 5.98 -10.92
C GLU A 275 -0.78 6.63 -10.38
N GLN A 276 -1.40 6.05 -9.36
CA GLN A 276 -2.67 6.49 -8.75
C GLN A 276 -2.46 7.19 -7.40
N LYS A 277 -1.23 7.61 -7.09
CA LYS A 277 -0.86 8.23 -5.81
C LYS A 277 -1.83 9.32 -5.33
N THR A 278 -2.21 10.22 -6.23
CA THR A 278 -3.13 11.33 -5.91
C THR A 278 -4.53 10.82 -5.55
N ILE A 279 -5.04 9.81 -6.26
CA ILE A 279 -6.35 9.21 -5.96
C ILE A 279 -6.33 8.58 -4.57
N PHE A 280 -5.29 7.82 -4.25
CA PHE A 280 -5.18 7.09 -2.99
C PHE A 280 -4.95 8.03 -1.78
N LEU A 281 -4.08 9.04 -1.92
CA LEU A 281 -3.77 9.96 -0.83
C LEU A 281 -4.84 11.07 -0.67
N ASP A 282 -5.22 11.72 -1.77
CA ASP A 282 -6.03 12.95 -1.69
C ASP A 282 -7.54 12.64 -1.67
N THR A 283 -7.97 11.63 -2.43
CA THR A 283 -9.39 11.28 -2.54
C THR A 283 -9.77 10.19 -1.54
N PHE A 284 -9.06 9.07 -1.54
CA PHE A 284 -9.35 7.95 -0.63
C PHE A 284 -8.84 8.19 0.80
N ALA A 285 -8.10 9.28 1.02
CA ALA A 285 -7.60 9.70 2.33
C ALA A 285 -6.77 8.63 3.06
N ILE A 286 -6.01 7.81 2.31
CA ILE A 286 -5.10 6.83 2.89
C ILE A 286 -3.92 7.56 3.53
N SER A 287 -3.51 7.10 4.72
CA SER A 287 -2.39 7.70 5.41
C SER A 287 -1.09 7.49 4.62
N LEU A 288 -0.30 8.57 4.48
CA LEU A 288 0.98 8.51 3.79
C LEU A 288 1.94 7.51 4.45
N ASN A 289 1.97 7.51 5.79
CA ASN A 289 2.78 6.62 6.62
C ASN A 289 1.89 5.93 7.66
N PRO A 290 2.40 4.89 8.35
CA PRO A 290 1.87 4.45 9.62
C PRO A 290 1.70 5.60 10.62
N THR A 291 0.75 5.46 11.52
CA THR A 291 0.43 6.41 12.58
C THR A 291 1.53 6.45 13.64
N VAL A 292 1.57 7.54 14.41
CA VAL A 292 2.48 7.70 15.56
C VAL A 292 2.33 6.53 16.53
N GLU A 293 1.11 6.07 16.79
CA GLU A 293 0.86 4.96 17.71
C GLU A 293 1.39 3.62 17.18
N GLU A 294 1.27 3.36 15.87
CA GLU A 294 1.85 2.18 15.23
C GLU A 294 3.38 2.19 15.32
N TYR A 295 4.03 3.33 15.05
CA TYR A 295 5.48 3.47 15.22
C TYR A 295 5.94 3.29 16.67
N ILE A 296 5.18 3.81 17.64
CA ILE A 296 5.48 3.60 19.07
C ILE A 296 5.34 2.12 19.43
N ASN A 297 4.31 1.44 18.94
CA ASN A 297 4.11 0.01 19.21
C ASN A 297 5.22 -0.84 18.60
N LEU A 298 5.65 -0.51 17.37
CA LEU A 298 6.82 -1.14 16.75
C LEU A 298 8.09 -0.90 17.55
N LEU A 299 8.29 0.33 18.05
CA LEU A 299 9.44 0.68 18.86
C LEU A 299 9.46 -0.10 20.20
N VAL A 300 8.31 -0.25 20.86
CA VAL A 300 8.18 -1.09 22.07
C VAL A 300 8.54 -2.54 21.76
N HIS A 301 8.11 -3.05 20.60
CA HIS A 301 8.48 -4.39 20.15
C HIS A 301 9.99 -4.52 19.94
N ILE A 302 10.61 -3.58 19.21
CA ILE A 302 12.07 -3.57 18.97
C ILE A 302 12.84 -3.53 20.30
N ALA A 303 12.41 -2.69 21.25
CA ALA A 303 13.04 -2.58 22.57
C ALA A 303 12.86 -3.84 23.45
N SER A 304 11.89 -4.69 23.14
CA SER A 304 11.70 -5.99 23.81
C SER A 304 12.62 -7.09 23.28
N LEU A 305 13.28 -6.87 22.15
CA LEU A 305 14.26 -7.79 21.56
C LEU A 305 15.63 -7.63 22.22
N GLU A 306 16.57 -8.51 21.85
CA GLU A 306 17.96 -8.41 22.30
C GLU A 306 18.60 -7.10 21.83
N THR A 307 19.28 -6.40 22.75
CA THR A 307 19.89 -5.10 22.46
C THR A 307 21.15 -5.27 21.63
N THR A 308 21.04 -4.99 20.34
CA THR A 308 22.13 -5.04 19.38
C THR A 308 22.29 -3.70 18.67
N ALA A 309 23.45 -3.45 18.07
CA ALA A 309 23.69 -2.24 17.28
C ALA A 309 22.63 -2.02 16.18
N GLU A 310 22.12 -3.12 15.60
CA GLU A 310 21.06 -3.08 14.59
C GLU A 310 19.72 -2.61 15.16
N THR A 311 19.25 -3.22 16.27
CA THR A 311 17.99 -2.81 16.92
C THR A 311 18.01 -1.36 17.40
N VAL A 312 19.17 -0.88 17.87
CA VAL A 312 19.36 0.52 18.27
C VAL A 312 19.27 1.44 17.05
N GLN A 313 19.88 1.06 15.93
CA GLN A 313 19.80 1.83 14.69
C GLN A 313 18.37 1.87 14.11
N ASP A 314 17.62 0.77 14.22
CA ASP A 314 16.22 0.71 13.82
C ASP A 314 15.36 1.65 14.69
N ALA A 315 15.56 1.65 16.01
CA ALA A 315 14.90 2.60 16.91
C ALA A 315 15.20 4.06 16.55
N PHE A 316 16.46 4.38 16.27
CA PHE A 316 16.85 5.72 15.81
C PHE A 316 16.20 6.12 14.48
N SER A 317 15.94 5.16 13.60
CA SER A 317 15.21 5.39 12.35
C SER A 317 13.75 5.77 12.61
N ILE A 318 13.10 5.14 13.60
CA ILE A 318 11.74 5.52 14.05
C ILE A 318 11.76 6.92 14.68
N PHE A 319 12.72 7.21 15.57
CA PHE A 319 12.84 8.54 16.19
C PHE A 319 12.99 9.67 15.15
N LYS A 320 13.76 9.42 14.09
CA LYS A 320 13.90 10.37 12.98
C LYS A 320 12.57 10.65 12.27
N VAL A 321 11.74 9.64 12.05
CA VAL A 321 10.41 9.81 11.43
C VAL A 321 9.46 10.55 12.36
N LEU A 322 9.42 10.16 13.64
CA LEU A 322 8.58 10.82 14.64
C LEU A 322 8.97 12.29 14.85
N GLY A 323 10.28 12.60 14.86
CA GLY A 323 10.78 13.97 14.95
C GLY A 323 10.28 14.85 13.80
N LYS A 324 10.41 14.38 12.55
CA LYS A 324 9.92 15.11 11.37
C LYS A 324 8.42 15.32 11.37
N TRP A 325 7.66 14.31 11.79
CA TRP A 325 6.20 14.40 11.86
C TRP A 325 5.75 15.51 12.82
N CYS A 326 6.44 15.63 13.96
CA CYS A 326 6.17 16.66 14.96
C CYS A 326 6.61 18.07 14.53
N GLU A 327 7.68 18.21 13.74
CA GLU A 327 8.08 19.52 13.19
C GLU A 327 7.04 20.07 12.20
N GLN A 328 6.34 19.19 11.48
CA GLN A 328 5.33 19.57 10.48
C GLN A 328 3.96 19.84 11.10
N SER A 329 3.64 19.16 12.20
CA SER A 329 2.44 19.37 13.00
C SER A 329 2.71 20.47 14.04
N ASN A 330 2.42 21.73 13.70
CA ASN A 330 2.52 22.90 14.60
C ASN A 330 1.57 22.85 15.84
N GLN A 331 1.09 21.67 16.26
CA GLN A 331 0.09 21.50 17.30
C GLN A 331 0.74 21.08 18.63
N CYS A 332 0.98 22.06 19.51
CA CYS A 332 1.46 21.87 20.88
C CYS A 332 0.57 20.93 21.75
N ILE A 333 -0.63 20.57 21.30
CA ILE A 333 -1.57 19.67 22.03
C ILE A 333 -1.11 18.20 21.95
N GLU A 334 -0.31 17.83 20.96
CA GLU A 334 0.21 16.46 20.82
C GLU A 334 1.48 16.20 21.66
N LYS A 335 2.24 17.24 22.03
CA LYS A 335 3.50 17.07 22.79
C LYS A 335 3.26 16.42 24.15
N GLN A 336 2.28 16.92 24.93
CA GLN A 336 1.96 16.38 26.25
C GLN A 336 1.35 14.97 26.15
N ASP A 337 0.48 14.71 25.18
CA ASP A 337 -0.10 13.38 24.97
C ASP A 337 0.98 12.36 24.56
N LEU A 338 1.90 12.74 23.68
CA LEU A 338 3.04 11.90 23.28
C LEU A 338 3.95 11.61 24.48
N GLN A 339 4.33 12.63 25.25
CA GLN A 339 5.13 12.44 26.48
C GLN A 339 4.44 11.48 27.45
N ASN A 340 3.14 11.65 27.69
CA ASN A 340 2.36 10.75 28.54
C ASN A 340 2.36 9.32 28.00
N LYS A 341 2.19 9.12 26.69
CA LYS A 341 2.23 7.81 26.02
C LYS A 341 3.60 7.13 26.09
N LEU A 342 4.70 7.90 26.13
CA LEU A 342 6.07 7.38 26.18
C LEU A 342 6.62 7.25 27.60
N SER A 343 6.04 7.95 28.58
CA SER A 343 6.57 8.11 29.95
C SER A 343 7.03 6.81 30.62
N HIS A 344 6.24 5.74 30.47
CA HIS A 344 6.48 4.43 31.09
C HIS A 344 7.02 3.37 30.13
N LYS A 345 7.28 3.71 28.86
CA LYS A 345 7.75 2.76 27.86
C LYS A 345 9.27 2.75 27.83
N SER A 346 9.88 1.60 28.10
CA SER A 346 11.34 1.42 28.02
C SER A 346 11.78 1.31 26.57
N ILE A 347 11.97 2.45 25.90
CA ILE A 347 12.20 2.56 24.45
C ILE A 347 13.43 3.39 24.10
N PHE A 348 14.11 3.99 25.07
CA PHE A 348 15.30 4.79 24.83
C PHE A 348 16.56 3.95 25.05
N PRO A 349 17.39 3.72 24.01
CA PRO A 349 18.59 2.92 24.15
C PRO A 349 19.71 3.73 24.80
N THR A 350 20.36 3.17 25.81
CA THR A 350 21.46 3.81 26.53
C THR A 350 22.82 3.26 26.13
N ARG A 351 23.88 4.00 26.43
CA ARG A 351 25.29 3.66 26.16
C ARG A 351 25.73 2.34 26.83
N ASP A 352 25.07 1.95 27.91
CA ASP A 352 25.29 0.67 28.62
C ASP A 352 24.37 -0.47 28.12
N HIS A 353 23.83 -0.34 26.91
CA HIS A 353 23.02 -1.37 26.23
C HIS A 353 21.73 -1.75 26.98
N ARG A 354 21.11 -0.80 27.68
CA ARG A 354 19.80 -0.96 28.31
C ARG A 354 18.75 -0.11 27.59
N TRP A 355 17.48 -0.50 27.74
CA TRP A 355 16.36 0.33 27.34
C TRP A 355 15.73 0.97 28.57
N VAL A 356 15.59 2.29 28.54
CA VAL A 356 15.02 3.07 29.65
C VAL A 356 13.78 3.82 29.22
N CYS A 357 12.95 4.21 30.18
CA CYS A 357 11.77 5.02 29.94
C CYS A 357 12.05 6.51 30.20
N LEU A 358 11.10 7.38 29.84
CA LEU A 358 11.29 8.81 30.03
C LEU A 358 11.39 9.19 31.51
N ASN A 359 10.68 8.46 32.39
CA ASN A 359 10.70 8.69 33.84
C ASN A 359 12.05 8.36 34.49
N ASP A 360 12.91 7.59 33.82
CA ASP A 360 14.28 7.34 34.27
C ASP A 360 15.19 8.57 34.07
N ASN A 361 14.66 9.66 33.51
CA ASN A 361 15.35 10.92 33.19
C ASN A 361 16.63 10.69 32.36
N PRO A 362 16.52 10.06 31.18
CA PRO A 362 17.68 9.90 30.31
C PRO A 362 18.25 11.25 29.87
N LEU A 363 19.55 11.27 29.58
CA LEU A 363 20.27 12.45 29.10
C LEU A 363 21.02 12.16 27.81
N ILE A 364 21.11 13.16 26.94
CA ILE A 364 21.90 13.07 25.71
C ILE A 364 23.36 13.25 26.04
N SER A 365 24.19 12.29 25.65
CA SER A 365 25.64 12.36 25.71
C SER A 365 26.17 13.28 24.61
N ASP A 366 26.19 14.59 24.87
CA ASP A 366 26.63 15.61 23.91
C ASP A 366 28.11 15.97 24.02
N ASN A 367 28.77 15.54 25.10
CA ASN A 367 30.19 15.71 25.34
C ASN A 367 30.76 14.42 25.94
N ASP A 368 31.63 13.74 25.18
CA ASP A 368 32.21 12.45 25.57
C ASP A 368 33.09 12.54 26.82
N ASP A 369 33.83 13.64 27.03
CA ASP A 369 34.68 13.81 28.20
C ASP A 369 33.83 13.85 29.48
N ILE A 370 32.75 14.63 29.44
CA ILE A 370 31.79 14.72 30.54
C ILE A 370 31.06 13.39 30.72
N ALA A 371 30.62 12.75 29.64
CA ALA A 371 29.94 11.46 29.70
C ALA A 371 30.82 10.36 30.35
N GLN A 372 32.12 10.33 30.04
CA GLN A 372 33.06 9.41 30.66
C GLN A 372 33.17 9.59 32.18
N LEU A 373 33.10 10.83 32.68
CA LEU A 373 33.06 11.08 34.12
C LEU A 373 31.81 10.45 34.75
N PHE A 374 30.64 10.70 34.16
CA PHE A 374 29.36 10.29 34.75
C PHE A 374 29.04 8.80 34.59
N THR A 375 29.59 8.12 33.58
CA THR A 375 29.44 6.66 33.40
C THR A 375 30.08 5.84 34.52
N GLN A 376 31.14 6.33 35.15
CA GLN A 376 31.90 5.55 36.14
C GLN A 376 31.23 5.48 37.53
N ILE A 377 30.34 6.43 37.86
CA ILE A 377 29.97 6.68 39.26
C ILE A 377 28.46 6.54 39.52
N ASN A 378 27.58 6.80 38.55
CA ASN A 378 26.19 7.13 38.89
C ASN A 378 25.07 6.43 38.11
N ASN A 379 25.32 5.38 37.32
CA ASN A 379 24.29 4.65 36.55
C ASN A 379 23.30 5.59 35.81
N ILE A 380 23.76 6.78 35.40
CA ILE A 380 22.91 7.76 34.73
C ILE A 380 22.61 7.21 33.33
N PRO A 381 21.34 7.16 32.91
CA PRO A 381 21.00 6.68 31.58
C PRO A 381 21.44 7.72 30.53
N LEU A 382 22.58 7.46 29.90
CA LEU A 382 23.12 8.30 28.83
C LEU A 382 22.78 7.71 27.46
N ILE A 383 22.34 8.57 26.54
CA ILE A 383 21.99 8.21 25.16
C ILE A 383 23.00 8.84 24.22
N ASP A 384 23.68 8.01 23.42
CA ASP A 384 24.55 8.46 22.34
C ASP A 384 23.70 8.62 21.06
N ILE A 385 23.62 9.85 20.53
CA ILE A 385 22.81 10.15 19.35
C ILE A 385 23.67 10.10 18.09
N PRO A 386 23.31 9.31 17.06
CA PRO A 386 24.14 9.13 15.87
C PRO A 386 24.09 10.32 14.89
N SER A 387 23.04 11.15 14.91
CA SER A 387 22.92 12.30 14.02
C SER A 387 21.99 13.40 14.57
N SER A 388 22.22 14.64 14.12
CA SER A 388 21.42 15.80 14.52
C SER A 388 19.94 15.72 14.13
N ASP A 389 19.60 14.96 13.08
CA ASP A 389 18.23 14.81 12.56
C ASP A 389 17.26 14.20 13.58
N ILE A 390 17.78 13.56 14.63
CA ILE A 390 16.99 12.88 15.66
C ILE A 390 16.74 13.79 16.86
N LEU A 391 17.52 14.87 17.00
CA LEU A 391 17.42 15.79 18.14
C LEU A 391 16.03 16.40 18.27
N ALA A 392 15.32 16.61 17.15
CA ALA A 392 13.94 17.09 17.16
C ALA A 392 13.04 16.22 18.05
N PHE A 393 13.12 14.89 17.91
CA PHE A 393 12.35 13.95 18.72
C PHE A 393 12.74 13.99 20.20
N PHE A 394 14.04 14.06 20.50
CA PHE A 394 14.52 14.12 21.88
C PHE A 394 14.12 15.42 22.58
N HIS A 395 14.18 16.56 21.88
CA HIS A 395 13.68 17.85 22.37
C HIS A 395 12.18 17.82 22.65
N LEU A 396 11.39 17.10 21.84
CA LEU A 396 9.96 16.90 22.10
C LEU A 396 9.70 16.05 23.33
N CYS A 397 10.56 15.07 23.60
CA CYS A 397 10.50 14.29 24.82
C CYS A 397 11.05 15.05 26.06
N ASP A 398 11.47 16.31 25.91
CA ASP A 398 12.16 17.10 26.95
C ASP A 398 13.42 16.40 27.52
N ILE A 399 14.06 15.54 26.73
CA ILE A 399 15.34 14.92 27.05
C ILE A 399 16.43 15.97 26.87
N LYS A 400 17.13 16.29 27.96
CA LYS A 400 18.15 17.34 28.01
C LYS A 400 19.52 16.80 27.64
N SER A 401 20.40 17.70 27.22
CA SER A 401 21.82 17.35 27.08
C SER A 401 22.50 17.24 28.43
N LEU A 402 23.52 16.38 28.51
CA LEU A 402 24.30 16.18 29.72
C LEU A 402 25.01 17.48 30.12
N SER A 403 25.67 18.15 29.18
CA SER A 403 26.38 19.41 29.44
C SER A 403 25.47 20.51 29.99
N SER A 404 24.22 20.62 29.49
CA SER A 404 23.25 21.60 29.97
C SER A 404 22.68 21.27 31.34
N SER A 405 22.77 20.00 31.75
CA SER A 405 22.26 19.48 33.03
C SER A 405 23.30 19.53 34.15
N ILE A 406 24.53 19.96 33.87
CA ILE A 406 25.64 20.04 34.83
C ILE A 406 25.97 21.49 35.14
N THR A 407 26.38 21.75 36.38
CA THR A 407 27.09 22.95 36.81
C THR A 407 28.53 22.59 37.13
N ILE A 408 29.47 23.38 36.61
CA ILE A 408 30.90 23.23 36.90
C ILE A 408 31.27 24.30 37.92
N GLU A 409 31.71 23.88 39.10
CA GLU A 409 32.24 24.73 40.15
C GLU A 409 33.77 24.60 40.18
N HIS A 410 34.48 25.72 40.29
CA HIS A 410 35.94 25.74 40.41
C HIS A 410 36.32 25.95 41.87
N ILE A 411 37.03 24.99 42.46
CA ILE A 411 37.68 25.13 43.76
C ILE A 411 39.15 25.44 43.51
N ILE A 412 39.58 26.57 44.06
CA ILE A 412 40.93 27.11 43.90
C ILE A 412 41.56 27.25 45.28
N GLU A 413 42.78 26.74 45.43
CA GLU A 413 43.61 27.02 46.60
C GLU A 413 44.77 27.95 46.22
N ASN A 414 45.11 28.87 47.14
CA ASN A 414 46.25 29.79 47.03
C ASN A 414 46.34 30.56 45.70
N SER A 415 45.27 31.26 45.31
CA SER A 415 45.29 32.07 44.10
C SER A 415 46.27 33.24 44.19
N SER A 416 47.21 33.32 43.27
CA SER A 416 48.09 34.47 43.05
C SER A 416 47.83 35.12 41.69
N ASP A 417 48.17 36.42 41.58
CA ASP A 417 47.96 37.20 40.38
C ASP A 417 48.87 36.71 39.23
N GLY A 418 48.26 36.18 38.17
CA GLY A 418 48.95 35.69 36.98
C GLY A 418 49.39 36.78 36.01
N THR A 419 49.40 38.05 36.42
CA THR A 419 49.85 39.19 35.60
C THR A 419 51.24 38.97 34.98
N VAL A 420 52.16 38.29 35.67
CA VAL A 420 53.48 37.94 35.11
C VAL A 420 53.35 37.02 33.90
N VAL A 421 52.54 35.97 34.01
CA VAL A 421 52.27 35.02 32.91
C VAL A 421 51.51 35.72 31.78
N LYS A 422 50.54 36.58 32.10
CA LYS A 422 49.81 37.39 31.11
C LYS A 422 50.76 38.26 30.29
N ASN A 423 51.67 38.97 30.96
CA ASN A 423 52.64 39.85 30.32
C ASN A 423 53.65 39.10 29.46
N LEU A 424 53.94 37.84 29.80
CA LEU A 424 54.83 36.98 29.04
C LEU A 424 54.14 36.37 27.81
N LEU A 425 52.88 35.93 27.94
CA LEU A 425 52.14 35.27 26.85
C LEU A 425 51.50 36.25 25.87
N SER A 426 51.04 37.41 26.35
CA SER A 426 50.30 38.39 25.52
C SER A 426 51.08 38.85 24.27
N PRO A 427 52.39 39.13 24.33
CA PRO A 427 53.18 39.46 23.15
C PRO A 427 53.40 38.28 22.19
N LEU A 428 53.33 37.04 22.68
CA LEU A 428 53.60 35.83 21.88
C LEU A 428 52.40 35.37 21.07
N ILE A 429 51.18 35.65 21.53
CA ILE A 429 49.92 35.24 20.90
C ILE A 429 49.85 35.55 19.39
N PRO A 430 50.18 36.77 18.90
CA PRO A 430 50.12 37.07 17.47
C PRO A 430 51.07 36.19 16.65
N TYR A 431 52.24 35.85 17.20
CA TYR A 431 53.20 34.97 16.55
C TYR A 431 52.72 33.52 16.51
N ILE A 432 52.08 33.05 17.58
CA ILE A 432 51.45 31.72 17.62
C ILE A 432 50.32 31.65 16.57
N GLN A 433 49.49 32.68 16.46
CA GLN A 433 48.42 32.75 15.44
C GLN A 433 48.99 32.76 14.01
N LEU A 434 50.06 33.53 13.77
CA LEU A 434 50.74 33.55 12.46
C LEU A 434 51.38 32.19 12.14
N TYR A 435 51.98 31.54 13.14
CA TYR A 435 52.55 30.20 13.00
C TYR A 435 51.47 29.18 12.64
N MET A 436 50.34 29.17 13.37
CA MET A 436 49.20 28.31 13.07
C MET A 436 48.60 28.57 11.67
N LYS A 437 48.51 29.85 11.25
CA LYS A 437 48.05 30.23 9.91
C LYS A 437 48.98 29.73 8.80
N SER A 438 50.29 29.71 9.06
CA SER A 438 51.31 29.42 8.04
C SER A 438 51.47 27.92 7.72
N ARG A 439 50.91 27.04 8.55
CA ARG A 439 51.10 25.59 8.48
C ARG A 439 49.76 24.90 8.21
N SER A 440 49.72 24.06 7.17
CA SER A 440 48.51 23.28 6.83
C SER A 440 48.06 22.37 8.00
N GLU A 441 49.01 21.83 8.76
CA GLU A 441 48.80 20.99 9.95
C GLU A 441 47.93 21.67 11.02
N PHE A 442 47.98 23.00 11.15
CA PHE A 442 47.21 23.77 12.15
C PHE A 442 46.03 24.54 11.56
N SER A 443 45.68 24.31 10.29
CA SER A 443 44.65 25.05 9.58
C SER A 443 43.28 24.98 10.28
N GLN A 444 42.90 23.80 10.78
CA GLN A 444 41.63 23.59 11.49
C GLN A 444 41.58 24.34 12.83
N ALA A 445 42.67 24.28 13.61
CA ALA A 445 42.80 25.02 14.87
C ALA A 445 42.77 26.54 14.62
N TYR A 446 43.46 27.03 13.59
CA TYR A 446 43.44 28.44 13.21
C TYR A 446 42.03 28.91 12.81
N GLN A 447 41.29 28.12 12.01
CA GLN A 447 39.91 28.44 11.65
C GLN A 447 38.97 28.47 12.87
N TRP A 448 39.13 27.54 13.81
CA TRP A 448 38.39 27.53 15.07
C TRP A 448 38.68 28.77 15.93
N THR A 449 39.95 29.18 16.09
CA THR A 449 40.27 30.42 16.83
C THR A 449 39.64 31.67 16.20
N LYS A 450 39.47 31.68 14.86
CA LYS A 450 38.78 32.75 14.14
C LYS A 450 37.27 32.72 14.35
N SER A 451 36.65 31.54 14.36
CA SER A 451 35.19 31.40 14.53
C SER A 451 34.70 31.82 15.92
N ILE A 452 35.52 31.61 16.96
CA ILE A 452 35.21 32.02 18.34
C ILE A 452 35.63 33.46 18.66
N ASN A 453 36.16 34.22 17.69
CA ASN A 453 36.71 35.56 17.91
C ASN A 453 37.74 35.61 19.05
N MET A 454 38.71 34.68 19.02
CA MET A 454 39.69 34.47 20.10
C MET A 454 40.46 35.75 20.46
N SER A 455 40.71 36.65 19.50
CA SER A 455 41.35 37.95 19.75
C SER A 455 40.59 38.80 20.78
N SER A 456 39.26 38.75 20.76
CA SER A 456 38.42 39.49 21.71
C SER A 456 38.39 38.81 23.08
N ILE A 457 38.43 37.48 23.10
CA ILE A 457 38.49 36.69 24.34
C ILE A 457 39.82 36.94 25.05
N LEU A 458 40.94 36.92 24.33
CA LEU A 458 42.28 37.13 24.85
C LEU A 458 42.49 38.50 25.52
N LEU A 459 41.83 39.55 25.03
CA LEU A 459 41.86 40.87 25.67
C LEU A 459 41.28 40.85 27.09
N ASN A 460 40.27 40.00 27.29
CA ASN A 460 39.52 39.90 28.55
C ASN A 460 39.93 38.71 29.42
N ILE A 461 40.88 37.87 28.97
CA ILE A 461 41.37 36.74 29.76
C ILE A 461 42.10 37.26 31.02
N GLN A 462 41.70 36.69 32.15
CA GLN A 462 42.37 36.81 33.43
C GLN A 462 43.21 35.56 33.67
N PHE A 463 44.46 35.75 34.09
CA PHE A 463 45.35 34.65 34.44
C PHE A 463 45.45 34.61 35.96
N ASN A 464 45.09 33.47 36.55
CA ASN A 464 45.29 33.19 37.95
C ASN A 464 46.26 32.02 38.07
N ILE A 465 47.27 32.14 38.93
CA ILE A 465 48.18 31.03 39.24
C ILE A 465 47.68 30.43 40.55
N VAL A 466 47.48 29.12 40.53
CA VAL A 466 46.87 28.37 41.64
C VAL A 466 47.74 27.17 41.94
N ASP A 467 47.95 26.87 43.21
CA ASP A 467 48.69 25.67 43.62
C ASP A 467 47.87 24.41 43.31
N TYR A 468 46.56 24.54 43.38
CA TYR A 468 45.61 23.45 43.21
C TYR A 468 44.30 23.94 42.59
N LEU A 469 43.83 23.22 41.57
CA LEU A 469 42.56 23.44 40.91
C LEU A 469 41.75 22.14 40.91
N GLN A 470 40.59 22.19 41.56
CA GLN A 470 39.59 21.14 41.52
C GLN A 470 38.37 21.61 40.73
N LEU A 471 37.88 20.78 39.83
CA LEU A 471 36.60 20.95 39.15
C LEU A 471 35.58 20.05 39.81
N ILE A 472 34.47 20.64 40.26
CA ILE A 472 33.30 19.89 40.73
C ILE A 472 32.23 19.96 39.66
N TYR A 473 31.94 18.82 39.05
CA TYR A 473 30.81 18.64 38.13
C TYR A 473 29.60 18.20 38.95
N ARG A 474 28.59 19.06 39.10
CA ARG A 474 27.37 18.78 39.88
C ARG A 474 26.14 18.73 38.97
N MET A 475 25.28 17.73 39.16
CA MET A 475 24.01 17.66 38.44
C MET A 475 23.02 18.70 38.98
N LYS A 476 22.38 19.46 38.08
CA LYS A 476 21.35 20.45 38.44
C LYS A 476 20.09 19.81 39.03
N SER A 477 19.71 18.64 38.55
CA SER A 477 18.53 17.90 38.99
C SER A 477 18.72 17.24 40.36
N ASN A 478 19.95 16.84 40.69
CA ASN A 478 20.28 16.24 41.96
C ASN A 478 21.70 16.64 42.39
N SER A 479 21.79 17.57 43.34
CA SER A 479 23.06 18.10 43.85
C SER A 479 23.90 17.06 44.61
N SER A 480 23.35 15.89 44.97
CA SER A 480 24.09 14.78 45.57
C SER A 480 24.93 14.01 44.55
N ILE A 481 24.62 14.14 43.25
CA ILE A 481 25.40 13.56 42.17
C ILE A 481 26.46 14.59 41.78
N CYS A 482 27.67 14.40 42.31
CA CYS A 482 28.81 15.23 41.99
C CYS A 482 30.07 14.39 41.71
N ILE A 483 30.89 14.89 40.79
CA ILE A 483 32.18 14.30 40.46
C ILE A 483 33.23 15.37 40.69
N ILE A 484 34.25 15.02 41.46
CA ILE A 484 35.38 15.90 41.74
C ILE A 484 36.53 15.40 40.89
N GLN A 485 37.05 16.28 40.03
CA GLN A 485 38.22 16.01 39.21
C GLN A 485 39.31 17.02 39.56
N GLU A 486 40.50 16.51 39.86
CA GLU A 486 41.69 17.34 39.99
C GLU A 486 42.18 17.70 38.58
N GLU A 487 42.26 18.99 38.29
CA GLU A 487 42.92 19.49 37.09
C GLU A 487 44.44 19.34 37.32
N LYS A 488 45.05 18.41 36.58
CA LYS A 488 46.50 18.25 36.62
C LYS A 488 47.15 19.49 36.00
N SER A 489 47.95 20.20 36.77
CA SER A 489 48.86 21.19 36.19
C SER A 489 49.81 20.47 35.22
N TYR A 490 50.06 21.05 34.05
CA TYR A 490 51.03 20.51 33.09
C TYR A 490 52.49 20.51 33.62
N TYR A 491 52.72 21.09 34.81
CA TYR A 491 53.95 20.97 35.56
C TYR A 491 53.93 19.73 36.45
N ASN A 492 53.92 18.55 35.84
CA ASN A 492 54.48 17.38 36.50
C ASN A 492 55.99 17.43 36.30
N GLU A 493 56.71 18.00 37.26
CA GLU A 493 58.12 17.70 37.49
C GLU A 493 58.24 16.19 37.79
N ASN A 494 58.26 15.35 36.76
CA ASN A 494 58.80 13.99 36.72
C ASN A 494 58.44 13.33 35.36
N GLN A 495 59.03 13.81 34.27
CA GLN A 495 59.35 13.03 33.07
C GLN A 495 60.61 13.58 32.40
#